data_AF-A0AAD3R339-F1
#
_entry.id   AF-A0AAD3R339-F1
#
_cell.length_a   1.000
_cell.length_b   1.000
_cell.length_c   1.000
_cell.angle_alpha   90.00
_cell.angle_beta   90.00
_cell.angle_gamma   90.00
#
_symmetry.space_group_name_H-M   'P 1'
#
loop_
_entity.id
_entity.type
_entity.pdbx_description
1 polymer ?
#
loop_
_entity_poly.entity_id
_entity_poly.type
_entity_poly.pdbx_seq_one_letter_code
_entity_poly.pdbx_strand_id
1 'polypeptide(L)'
;MIFCVEEINNNSHLPPNFTLGYLAADTCLAESTTLLAALAMVSGQEVHLANSECGSVPTVPVIVGDARTSSSIVVANTLGVFDIPMLRISDVLQT
;
A
#
# COMPACT_ATOMS: atom_id res chain seq x y z
N MET A 1 9.63 -4.19 -3.52
CA MET A 1 8.68 -4.72 -2.55
C MET A 1 8.30 -6.18 -2.81
N ILE A 2 8.05 -6.59 -4.06
CA ILE A 2 7.65 -7.98 -4.43
C ILE A 2 8.52 -9.05 -3.74
N PHE A 3 9.85 -8.97 -3.90
CA PHE A 3 10.78 -9.92 -3.28
C PHE A 3 10.62 -10.02 -1.76
N CYS A 4 10.43 -8.90 -1.06
CA CYS A 4 10.26 -8.91 0.40
C CYS A 4 8.96 -9.62 0.82
N VAL A 5 7.88 -9.46 0.05
CA VAL A 5 6.63 -10.18 0.28
C VAL A 5 6.81 -11.68 0.06
N GLU A 6 7.55 -12.09 -0.98
CA GLU A 6 7.85 -13.50 -1.25
C GLU A 6 8.68 -14.14 -0.12
N GLU A 7 9.71 -13.46 0.35
CA GLU A 7 10.51 -13.91 1.49
C GLU A 7 9.68 -14.02 2.78
N ILE A 8 8.78 -13.07 3.03
CA ILE A 8 7.85 -13.12 4.18
C ILE A 8 6.94 -14.35 4.08
N ASN A 9 6.34 -14.58 2.91
CA ASN A 9 5.41 -15.68 2.69
C ASN A 9 6.09 -17.06 2.77
N ASN A 10 7.40 -17.14 2.49
CA ASN A 10 8.18 -18.38 2.57
C ASN A 10 8.82 -18.62 3.95
N ASN A 11 8.73 -17.67 4.88
CA ASN A 11 9.38 -17.76 6.18
C ASN A 11 8.50 -18.47 7.22
N SER A 12 8.90 -19.67 7.63
CA SER A 12 8.20 -20.48 8.65
C SER A 12 8.27 -19.93 10.08
N HIS A 13 9.09 -18.91 10.34
CA HIS A 13 9.16 -18.22 11.63
C HIS A 13 8.16 -17.06 11.75
N LEU A 14 7.57 -16.62 10.63
CA LEU A 14 6.49 -15.64 10.61
C LEU A 14 5.14 -16.34 10.80
N PRO A 15 4.06 -15.63 11.18
CA PRO A 15 2.77 -16.23 11.53
C PRO A 15 2.30 -17.23 10.47
N PRO A 16 2.31 -18.55 10.79
CA PRO A 16 1.90 -19.55 9.83
C PRO A 16 0.38 -19.45 9.63
N ASN A 17 -0.08 -19.61 8.38
CA ASN A 17 -1.48 -19.49 7.93
C ASN A 17 -1.95 -18.09 7.48
N PHE A 18 -1.03 -17.20 7.09
CA PHE A 18 -1.39 -15.97 6.39
C PHE A 18 -0.51 -15.77 5.15
N THR A 19 -1.12 -15.30 4.05
CA THR A 19 -0.40 -14.92 2.83
C THR A 19 -0.51 -13.42 2.64
N LEU A 20 0.63 -12.74 2.61
CA LEU A 20 0.69 -11.32 2.33
C LEU A 20 0.52 -11.07 0.82
N GLY A 21 -0.53 -10.33 0.46
CA GLY A 21 -0.74 -9.78 -0.88
C GLY A 21 -0.22 -8.34 -0.99
N TYR A 22 -0.20 -7.81 -2.21
CA TYR A 22 0.19 -6.42 -2.46
C TYR A 22 -0.53 -5.83 -3.68
N LEU A 23 -0.69 -4.51 -3.68
CA LEU A 23 -0.97 -3.69 -4.86
C LEU A 23 0.23 -2.76 -5.07
N ALA A 24 0.63 -2.55 -6.31
CA ALA A 24 1.75 -1.69 -6.66
C ALA A 24 1.33 -0.74 -7.78
N ALA A 25 1.64 0.54 -7.60
CA ALA A 25 1.36 1.58 -8.57
C ALA A 25 2.60 2.44 -8.81
N ASP A 26 2.73 2.94 -10.04
CA ASP A 26 3.74 3.95 -10.37
C ASP A 26 3.21 5.33 -9.94
N THR A 27 4.00 6.03 -9.12
CA THR A 27 3.65 7.35 -8.64
C THR A 27 4.16 8.45 -9.56
N CYS A 28 4.95 8.12 -10.61
CA CYS A 28 5.53 9.06 -11.57
C CYS A 28 6.26 10.25 -10.90
N LEU A 29 6.72 10.07 -9.67
CA LEU A 29 7.35 11.10 -8.82
C LEU A 29 6.50 12.36 -8.58
N ALA A 30 5.18 12.29 -8.76
CA ALA A 30 4.25 13.41 -8.61
C ALA A 30 3.20 13.16 -7.53
N GLU A 31 2.89 14.20 -6.75
CA GLU A 31 2.01 14.10 -5.58
C GLU A 31 0.58 13.70 -5.95
N SER A 32 0.07 14.22 -7.08
CA SER A 32 -1.29 13.91 -7.56
C SER A 32 -1.45 12.44 -7.93
N THR A 33 -0.50 11.87 -8.66
CA THR A 33 -0.50 10.44 -9.04
C THR A 33 -0.26 9.55 -7.83
N THR A 34 0.62 9.90 -6.89
CA THR A 34 0.76 9.17 -5.62
C THR A 34 -0.58 9.13 -4.87
N LEU A 35 -1.24 10.29 -4.71
CA LEU A 35 -2.50 10.37 -3.97
C LEU A 35 -3.64 9.61 -4.66
N LEU A 36 -3.76 9.73 -5.99
CA LEU A 36 -4.76 9.00 -6.76
C LEU A 36 -4.57 7.49 -6.63
N ALA A 37 -3.34 7.00 -6.73
CA ALA A 37 -3.03 5.58 -6.53
C ALA A 37 -3.38 5.11 -5.12
N ALA A 38 -2.98 5.88 -4.10
CA ALA A 38 -3.29 5.56 -2.71
C ALA A 38 -4.81 5.49 -2.46
N LEU A 39 -5.57 6.46 -2.97
CA LEU A 39 -7.04 6.47 -2.89
C LEU A 39 -7.67 5.27 -3.61
N ALA A 40 -7.18 4.92 -4.81
CA ALA A 40 -7.67 3.76 -5.55
C ALA A 40 -7.44 2.44 -4.80
N MET A 41 -6.28 2.30 -4.14
CA MET A 41 -5.93 1.13 -3.32
C MET A 41 -6.82 0.98 -2.09
N VAL A 42 -7.11 2.08 -1.37
CA VAL A 42 -7.91 2.03 -0.13
C VAL A 42 -9.42 2.03 -0.40
N SER A 43 -9.87 2.58 -1.53
CA SER A 43 -11.28 2.51 -1.93
C SER A 43 -11.63 1.19 -2.61
N GLY A 44 -10.63 0.40 -3.00
CA GLY A 44 -10.85 -0.85 -3.73
C GLY A 44 -11.20 -0.64 -5.21
N GLN A 45 -11.10 0.57 -5.73
CA GLN A 45 -11.45 0.87 -7.12
C GLN A 45 -10.57 0.13 -8.14
N GLU A 46 -9.35 -0.26 -7.76
CA GLU A 46 -8.47 -1.14 -8.55
C GLU A 46 -9.11 -2.51 -8.87
N VAL A 47 -9.90 -3.07 -7.94
CA VAL A 47 -10.51 -4.41 -8.07
C VAL A 47 -11.77 -4.39 -8.95
N HIS A 48 -12.42 -3.22 -9.08
CA HIS A 48 -13.58 -3.06 -9.95
C HIS A 48 -13.30 -3.27 -11.45
N LEU A 49 -12.02 -3.28 -11.86
CA LEU A 49 -11.63 -3.63 -13.24
C LEU A 49 -11.59 -5.14 -13.51
N ALA A 50 -11.67 -5.98 -12.47
CA ALA A 50 -11.54 -7.43 -12.57
C ALA A 50 -12.81 -8.16 -12.08
N ASN A 51 -13.95 -7.93 -12.72
CA ASN A 51 -15.14 -8.81 -12.74
C ASN A 51 -15.53 -9.53 -11.42
N SER A 52 -15.32 -8.93 -10.25
CA SER A 52 -15.70 -9.58 -8.99
C SER A 52 -17.13 -9.18 -8.62
N GLU A 53 -17.96 -10.20 -8.43
CA GLU A 53 -19.31 -10.11 -7.89
C GLU A 53 -19.37 -9.24 -6.63
N CYS A 54 -20.54 -8.70 -6.32
CA CYS A 54 -20.84 -7.88 -5.14
C CYS A 54 -20.34 -8.54 -3.85
N GLY A 55 -19.11 -8.22 -3.46
CA GLY A 55 -18.36 -8.82 -2.37
C GLY A 55 -17.31 -7.82 -1.90
N SER A 56 -16.92 -7.91 -0.62
CA SER A 56 -16.03 -6.96 0.04
C SER A 56 -14.74 -6.79 -0.76
N VAL A 57 -14.53 -5.59 -1.31
CA VAL A 57 -13.30 -5.30 -2.03
C VAL A 57 -12.14 -5.32 -1.04
N PRO A 58 -11.06 -6.07 -1.28
CA PRO A 58 -9.92 -6.12 -0.37
C PRO A 58 -9.35 -4.72 -0.20
N THR A 59 -9.55 -4.17 0.99
CA THR A 59 -9.12 -2.82 1.38
C THR A 59 -7.67 -2.91 1.80
N VAL A 60 -6.79 -2.07 1.23
CA VAL A 60 -5.38 -2.04 1.64
C VAL A 60 -5.27 -1.45 3.04
N PRO A 61 -4.79 -2.21 4.05
CA PRO A 61 -4.76 -1.74 5.44
C PRO A 61 -3.52 -0.89 5.75
N VAL A 62 -2.50 -0.89 4.89
CA VAL A 62 -1.25 -0.15 5.09
C VAL A 62 -0.62 0.17 3.75
N ILE A 63 -0.04 1.37 3.62
CA ILE A 63 0.68 1.81 2.43
C ILE A 63 2.19 1.87 2.73
N VAL A 64 3.01 1.37 1.82
CA VAL A 64 4.48 1.48 1.86
C VAL A 64 4.95 2.35 0.71
N GLY A 65 5.70 3.41 1.00
CA GLY A 65 6.12 4.43 0.04
C GLY A 65 5.95 5.83 0.65
N ASP A 66 6.11 6.92 -0.10
CA ASP A 66 6.76 7.08 -1.40
C ASP A 66 8.26 7.42 -1.16
N ALA A 67 9.12 7.26 -2.16
CA ALA A 67 10.48 7.78 -2.11
C ALA A 67 10.51 9.30 -1.91
N ARG A 68 9.53 10.04 -2.47
CA ARG A 68 9.40 11.48 -2.25
C ARG A 68 8.70 11.77 -0.93
N THR A 69 9.35 12.56 -0.06
CA THR A 69 8.79 12.98 1.23
C THR A 69 7.51 13.80 1.06
N SER A 70 7.44 14.72 0.10
CA SER A 70 6.23 15.54 -0.11
C SER A 70 5.03 14.69 -0.54
N SER A 71 5.21 13.75 -1.48
CA SER A 71 4.18 12.76 -1.83
C SER A 71 3.73 11.92 -0.63
N SER A 72 4.67 11.52 0.24
CA SER A 72 4.33 10.77 1.45
C SER A 72 3.52 11.59 2.44
N ILE A 73 3.84 12.87 2.62
CA ILE A 73 3.09 13.79 3.49
C ILE A 73 1.66 13.96 2.96
N VAL A 74 1.48 14.11 1.65
CA VAL A 74 0.15 14.25 1.03
C VAL A 74 -0.72 13.02 1.32
N VAL A 75 -0.17 11.82 1.13
CA VAL A 75 -0.89 10.58 1.40
C VAL A 75 -1.14 10.39 2.89
N ALA A 76 -0.13 10.56 3.75
CA ALA A 76 -0.26 10.39 5.20
C ALA A 76 -1.27 11.38 5.81
N ASN A 77 -1.27 12.65 5.39
CA ASN A 77 -2.25 13.63 5.86
C ASN A 77 -3.67 13.31 5.38
N THR A 78 -3.81 12.76 4.17
CA THR A 78 -5.12 12.45 3.60
C THR A 78 -5.69 11.15 4.15
N LEU A 79 -4.86 10.13 4.35
CA LEU A 79 -5.31 8.80 4.78
C LEU A 79 -5.26 8.61 6.30
N GLY A 80 -4.48 9.43 7.02
CA GLY A 80 -4.41 9.39 8.47
C GLY A 80 -5.74 9.67 9.16
N VAL A 81 -6.65 10.45 8.54
CA VAL A 81 -8.01 10.68 9.07
C VAL A 81 -8.91 9.44 8.97
N PHE A 82 -8.51 8.42 8.21
CA PHE A 82 -9.20 7.14 8.06
C PHE A 82 -8.48 6.00 8.80
N ASP A 83 -7.52 6.33 9.67
CA ASP A 83 -6.69 5.38 10.42
C ASP A 83 -5.91 4.39 9.53
N ILE A 84 -5.55 4.81 8.30
CA ILE A 84 -4.75 4.00 7.38
C ILE A 84 -3.28 4.44 7.50
N PRO A 85 -2.39 3.63 8.11
CA PRO A 85 -0.99 3.97 8.27
C PRO A 85 -0.24 3.98 6.95
N MET A 86 0.72 4.90 6.84
CA MET A 86 1.70 4.97 5.75
C MET A 86 3.11 4.85 6.31
N LEU A 87 3.89 3.91 5.78
CA LEU A 87 5.30 3.71 6.11
C LEU A 87 6.19 4.28 5.01
N ARG A 88 6.99 5.30 5.36
CA ARG A 88 7.96 5.89 4.44
C ARG A 88 9.25 5.09 4.40
N ILE A 89 9.80 4.92 3.20
CA ILE A 89 11.06 4.18 3.00
C ILE A 89 12.24 4.88 3.68
N SER A 90 12.27 6.22 3.67
CA SER A 90 13.35 7.00 4.31
C SER A 90 13.40 6.86 5.82
N ASP A 91 12.27 6.54 6.47
CA ASP A 91 12.22 6.40 7.93
C ASP A 91 12.79 5.05 8.38
N VAL A 92 12.84 4.05 7.48
CA VAL A 92 13.38 2.71 7.76
C VAL A 92 14.91 2.65 7.58
N LEU A 93 15.51 3.58 6.83
CA LEU A 93 16.96 3.63 6.60
C LEU A 93 17.76 4.36 7.70
N GLN A 94 17.08 4.83 8.76
CA GLN A 94 17.71 5.54 9.89
C GLN A 94 17.89 4.67 11.16
N THR A 95 17.61 3.37 11.08
CA THR A 95 17.90 2.36 12.11
C THR A 95 18.94 1.37 11.63
#